data_AF-A0A7Y5QEF9-F1
#
_entry.id   AF-A0A7Y5QEF9-F1
#
_cell.length_a   1.000
_cell.length_b   1.000
_cell.length_c   1.000
_cell.angle_alpha   90.00
_cell.angle_beta   90.00
_cell.angle_gamma   90.00
#
_symmetry.space_group_name_H-M   'P 1'
#
loop_
_entity.id
_entity.type
_entity.pdbx_description
1 polymer ?
#
loop_
_entity_poly.entity_id
_entity_poly.type
_entity_poly.pdbx_seq_one_letter_code
_entity_poly.pdbx_strand_id
1 'polypeptide(L)'
;MNTLTHLNWQPVILLKVVRLPFSDLGGLSLKCAYLAHDNGRVLYADWTLDAAERAEPLVFATGWTFTSMPMLPFLLHGDGAKRVPSGTWVLPYKDSLYTLYSSASAVLARLLAQIDQQPTDPNTITTLIRLTESL
;
A
#
# COMPACT_ATOMS: atom_id res chain seq x y z
N MET A 1 -27.74 12.79 1.53
CA MET A 1 -26.57 12.01 1.07
C MET A 1 -25.81 12.90 0.11
N ASN A 2 -24.56 13.24 0.43
CA ASN A 2 -23.71 13.94 -0.53
C ASN A 2 -23.21 12.91 -1.53
N THR A 3 -23.62 13.03 -2.78
CA THR A 3 -23.21 12.13 -3.86
C THR A 3 -21.77 12.44 -4.26
N LEU A 4 -20.81 11.66 -3.78
CA LEU A 4 -19.36 11.84 -4.05
C LEU A 4 -18.92 11.17 -5.36
N THR A 5 -19.85 10.60 -6.12
CA THR A 5 -19.60 9.89 -7.38
C THR A 5 -19.06 10.79 -8.48
N HIS A 6 -19.32 12.11 -8.40
CA HIS A 6 -18.84 13.10 -9.36
C HIS A 6 -17.35 13.45 -9.21
N LEU A 7 -16.70 13.02 -8.12
CA LEU A 7 -15.28 13.30 -7.91
C LEU A 7 -14.40 12.52 -8.89
N ASN A 8 -13.22 13.06 -9.16
CA ASN A 8 -12.21 12.39 -9.98
C ASN A 8 -11.51 11.28 -9.19
N TRP A 9 -12.16 10.12 -9.11
CA TRP A 9 -11.65 8.92 -8.45
C TRP A 9 -10.53 8.26 -9.26
N GLN A 10 -9.31 8.32 -8.74
CA GLN A 10 -8.12 7.75 -9.36
C GLN A 10 -7.82 6.36 -8.79
N PRO A 11 -7.67 5.32 -9.64
CA PRO A 11 -7.20 4.02 -9.22
C PRO A 11 -5.71 4.11 -8.85
N VAL A 12 -5.36 3.64 -7.65
CA VAL A 12 -3.97 3.69 -7.15
C VAL A 12 -3.58 2.38 -6.49
N ILE A 13 -2.27 2.17 -6.41
CA ILE A 13 -1.65 1.17 -5.55
C ILE A 13 -1.05 1.91 -4.35
N LEU A 14 -1.49 1.55 -3.15
CA LEU A 14 -0.87 1.95 -1.89
C LEU A 14 0.20 0.92 -1.54
N LEU A 15 1.45 1.36 -1.57
CA LEU A 15 2.61 0.52 -1.27
C LEU A 15 3.33 1.09 -0.04
N LYS A 16 3.47 0.27 1.01
CA LYS A 16 4.22 0.66 2.20
C LYS A 16 5.21 -0.43 2.58
N VAL A 17 6.47 -0.04 2.74
CA VAL A 17 7.44 -0.87 3.44
C VAL A 17 7.12 -0.79 4.94
N VAL A 18 6.76 -1.92 5.53
CA VAL A 18 6.43 -2.05 6.94
C VAL A 18 7.69 -2.40 7.71
N ARG A 19 7.88 -1.77 8.87
CA ARG A 19 8.98 -2.08 9.80
C ARG A 19 8.48 -3.05 10.88
N LEU A 20 9.32 -4.00 11.27
CA LEU A 20 9.06 -4.88 12.40
C LEU A 20 9.58 -4.22 13.70
N PRO A 21 9.02 -4.55 14.88
CA PRO A 21 9.36 -3.90 16.14
C PRO A 21 10.85 -3.98 16.56
N PHE A 22 11.64 -4.86 15.92
CA PHE A 22 13.08 -5.03 16.19
C PHE A 22 13.98 -4.78 14.95
N SER A 23 13.48 -4.15 13.87
CA SER A 23 14.25 -3.98 12.62
C SER A 23 13.79 -2.78 11.78
N ASP A 24 14.72 -2.22 10.99
CA ASP A 24 14.45 -1.13 10.06
C ASP A 24 13.61 -1.55 8.83
N LEU A 25 13.49 -2.84 8.55
CA LEU A 25 12.72 -3.41 7.43
C LEU A 25 12.01 -4.69 7.89
N GLY A 26 10.74 -4.81 7.49
CA GLY A 26 9.86 -5.90 7.92
C GLY A 26 9.16 -6.62 6.78
N GLY A 27 8.44 -5.87 5.93
CA GLY A 27 7.68 -6.45 4.85
C GLY A 27 7.15 -5.43 3.86
N LEU A 28 6.42 -5.89 2.85
CA LEU A 28 5.69 -5.04 1.92
C LEU A 28 4.19 -5.15 2.22
N SER A 29 3.55 -4.02 2.52
CA SER A 29 2.10 -3.89 2.58
C SER A 29 1.62 -3.28 1.28
N LEU A 30 0.65 -3.92 0.66
CA LEU A 30 0.14 -3.56 -0.66
C LEU A 30 -1.39 -3.54 -0.60
N LYS A 31 -2.00 -2.47 -1.13
CA LYS A 31 -3.46 -2.39 -1.28
C LYS A 31 -3.85 -1.57 -2.51
N CYS A 32 -4.79 -2.06 -3.31
CA CYS A 32 -5.45 -1.23 -4.33
C CYS A 32 -6.58 -0.42 -3.71
N ALA A 33 -6.78 0.79 -4.23
CA ALA A 33 -7.85 1.67 -3.78
C ALA A 33 -8.20 2.71 -4.86
N TYR A 34 -9.30 3.41 -4.63
CA TYR A 34 -9.57 4.67 -5.33
C TYR A 34 -9.34 5.84 -4.37
N LEU A 35 -8.62 6.86 -4.84
CA LEU A 35 -8.46 8.12 -4.13
C LEU A 35 -9.11 9.27 -4.91
N ALA A 36 -9.70 10.21 -4.18
CA ALA A 36 -10.19 11.45 -4.75
C ALA A 36 -9.79 12.62 -3.85
N HIS A 37 -9.61 13.78 -4.45
CA HIS A 37 -9.45 15.05 -3.73
C HIS A 37 -10.80 15.76 -3.65
N ASP A 38 -11.19 16.15 -2.45
CA ASP A 38 -12.43 16.87 -2.18
C ASP A 38 -12.18 17.96 -1.13
N ASN A 39 -12.35 19.22 -1.52
CA ASN A 39 -12.25 20.38 -0.62
C ASN A 39 -11.02 20.36 0.29
N GLY A 40 -9.87 20.04 -0.29
CA GLY A 40 -8.58 20.00 0.42
C GLY A 40 -8.28 18.67 1.12
N ARG A 41 -9.22 17.72 1.16
CA ARG A 41 -9.07 16.40 1.80
C ARG A 41 -8.85 15.31 0.76
N VAL A 42 -8.15 14.26 1.16
CA VAL A 42 -8.07 13.03 0.37
C VAL A 42 -9.08 12.02 0.90
N LEU A 43 -10.00 11.63 0.04
CA LEU A 43 -10.96 10.57 0.28
C LEU A 43 -10.44 9.25 -0.26
N TYR A 44 -10.88 8.18 0.38
CA TYR A 44 -10.58 6.79 0.03
C TYR A 44 -11.89 6.05 -0.24
N ALA A 45 -11.88 5.22 -1.27
CA ALA A 45 -12.87 4.18 -1.50
C ALA A 45 -12.15 2.84 -1.72
N ASP A 46 -12.77 1.75 -1.27
CA ASP A 46 -12.21 0.42 -1.48
C ASP A 46 -12.21 0.04 -2.97
N TRP A 47 -11.25 -0.80 -3.37
CA TRP A 47 -11.07 -1.22 -4.76
C TRP A 47 -12.28 -1.98 -5.31
N THR A 48 -13.02 -2.67 -4.44
CA THR A 48 -14.19 -3.47 -4.85
C THR A 48 -15.42 -2.63 -5.17
N LEU A 49 -15.38 -1.31 -4.97
CA LEU A 49 -16.52 -0.43 -5.20
C LEU A 49 -16.58 0.08 -6.64
N ASP A 50 -17.73 -0.16 -7.27
CA ASP A 50 -18.05 0.42 -8.56
C ASP A 50 -18.18 1.95 -8.45
N ALA A 51 -18.03 2.65 -9.58
CA ALA A 51 -18.06 4.11 -9.61
C ALA A 51 -19.33 4.72 -8.99
N ALA A 52 -20.49 4.07 -9.17
CA ALA A 52 -21.77 4.50 -8.62
C ALA A 52 -21.87 4.29 -7.09
N GLU A 53 -21.08 3.39 -6.52
CA GLU A 53 -21.11 3.05 -5.09
C GLU A 53 -20.16 3.93 -4.25
N ARG A 54 -19.33 4.75 -4.90
CA ARG A 54 -18.36 5.65 -4.26
C ARG A 54 -19.05 6.88 -3.67
N ALA A 55 -19.87 6.64 -2.66
CA ALA A 55 -20.57 7.63 -1.87
C ALA A 55 -20.49 7.32 -0.38
N GLU A 56 -20.93 8.25 0.46
CA GLU A 56 -21.07 7.98 1.89
C GLU A 56 -22.13 6.89 2.13
N PRO A 57 -21.91 5.96 3.07
CA PRO A 57 -20.81 5.90 4.06
C PRO A 57 -19.60 5.06 3.63
N LEU A 58 -19.58 4.55 2.40
CA LEU A 58 -18.54 3.61 1.91
C LEU A 58 -17.22 4.32 1.57
N VAL A 59 -17.29 5.64 1.39
CA VAL A 59 -16.14 6.53 1.23
C VAL A 59 -15.75 7.16 2.57
N PHE A 60 -14.46 7.31 2.83
CA PHE A 60 -13.98 8.00 4.02
C PHE A 60 -12.76 8.89 3.79
N ALA A 61 -12.63 9.93 4.61
CA ALA A 61 -11.44 10.77 4.64
C ALA A 61 -10.24 9.98 5.19
N THR A 62 -9.11 10.06 4.49
CA THR A 62 -7.85 9.41 4.90
C THR A 62 -7.16 10.13 6.06
N GLY A 63 -7.51 11.40 6.27
CA GLY A 63 -6.82 12.33 7.17
C GLY A 63 -5.71 13.13 6.49
N TRP A 64 -5.37 12.84 5.23
CA TRP A 64 -4.45 13.65 4.43
C TRP A 64 -5.16 14.86 3.83
N THR A 65 -4.43 15.97 3.78
CA THR A 65 -4.90 17.22 3.21
C THR A 65 -3.87 17.75 2.22
N PHE A 66 -4.35 18.17 1.06
CA PHE A 66 -3.53 18.80 0.03
C PHE A 66 -4.32 19.95 -0.59
N THR A 67 -3.64 20.98 -1.08
CA THR A 67 -4.29 22.03 -1.88
C THR A 67 -4.87 21.46 -3.17
N SER A 68 -4.15 20.52 -3.80
CA SER A 68 -4.56 19.75 -4.97
C SER A 68 -3.92 18.36 -4.90
N MET A 69 -4.50 17.37 -5.59
CA MET A 69 -3.91 16.04 -5.65
C MET A 69 -2.51 16.08 -6.30
N PRO A 70 -1.45 15.55 -5.65
CA PRO A 70 -0.13 15.49 -6.26
C PRO A 70 -0.10 14.57 -7.50
N MET A 71 0.86 14.80 -8.39
CA MET A 71 1.10 13.89 -9.52
C MET A 71 1.68 12.56 -9.02
N LEU A 72 1.17 11.46 -9.55
CA LEU A 72 1.66 10.12 -9.23
C LEU A 72 2.99 9.81 -9.93
N PRO A 73 3.91 9.06 -9.31
CA PRO A 73 3.85 8.56 -7.93
C PRO A 73 4.29 9.62 -6.91
N PHE A 74 3.74 9.55 -5.69
CA PHE A 74 4.19 10.40 -4.58
C PHE A 74 4.19 9.66 -3.25
N LEU A 75 4.97 10.17 -2.30
CA LEU A 75 5.08 9.63 -0.94
C LEU A 75 4.20 10.44 0.02
N LEU A 76 3.34 9.75 0.78
CA LEU A 76 2.62 10.36 1.89
C LEU A 76 3.59 10.54 3.07
N HIS A 77 3.83 11.78 3.47
CA HIS A 77 4.73 12.10 4.58
C HIS A 77 4.11 13.18 5.47
N GLY A 78 4.23 13.01 6.78
CA GLY A 78 3.66 13.90 7.79
C GLY A 78 3.37 13.18 9.10
N ASP A 79 2.95 13.97 10.09
CA ASP A 79 2.74 13.54 11.46
C ASP A 79 1.27 13.20 11.77
N GLY A 80 1.08 12.48 12.88
CA GLY A 80 -0.22 12.11 13.42
C GLY A 80 -0.80 10.82 12.87
N ALA A 81 -1.81 10.29 13.56
CA ALA A 81 -2.51 9.09 13.14
C ALA A 81 -3.40 9.39 11.92
N LYS A 82 -3.10 8.73 10.80
CA LYS A 82 -3.86 8.81 9.54
C LYS A 82 -4.35 7.41 9.17
N ARG A 83 -5.47 7.31 8.45
CA ARG A 83 -6.00 6.01 7.99
C ARG A 83 -5.10 5.37 6.95
N VAL A 84 -4.50 6.18 6.07
CA VAL A 84 -3.38 5.76 5.22
C VAL A 84 -2.09 6.22 5.90
N PRO A 85 -1.23 5.33 6.40
CA PRO A 85 -0.09 5.73 7.22
C PRO A 85 0.94 6.58 6.48
N SER A 86 1.65 7.43 7.22
CA SER A 86 2.86 8.12 6.74
C SER A 86 3.92 7.10 6.26
N GLY A 87 4.68 7.46 5.23
CA GLY A 87 5.61 6.58 4.53
C GLY A 87 4.94 5.60 3.55
N THR A 88 3.70 5.84 3.14
CA THR A 88 3.01 5.05 2.10
C THR A 88 3.23 5.72 0.75
N TRP A 89 3.77 4.99 -0.22
CA TRP A 89 3.80 5.40 -1.62
C TRP A 89 2.43 5.24 -2.25
N VAL A 90 1.97 6.28 -2.95
CA VAL A 90 0.79 6.25 -3.80
C VAL A 90 1.28 6.14 -5.24
N LEU A 91 1.06 4.98 -5.85
CA LEU A 91 1.53 4.65 -7.19
C LEU A 91 0.33 4.64 -8.16
N PRO A 92 0.56 4.93 -9.45
CA PRO A 92 -0.49 4.75 -10.45
C PRO A 92 -0.84 3.26 -10.56
N TYR A 93 -2.13 2.95 -10.65
CA TYR A 93 -2.56 1.58 -10.86
C TYR A 93 -2.15 1.08 -12.27
N LYS A 94 -1.47 -0.06 -12.30
CA LYS A 94 -1.21 -0.89 -13.48
C LYS A 94 -1.19 -2.35 -13.05
N ASP A 95 -1.90 -3.23 -13.77
CA ASP A 95 -2.00 -4.65 -13.41
C ASP A 95 -0.63 -5.32 -13.30
N SER A 96 0.29 -5.00 -14.22
CA SER A 96 1.67 -5.53 -14.20
C SER A 96 2.43 -5.09 -12.95
N LEU A 97 2.27 -3.82 -12.54
CA LEU A 97 2.94 -3.29 -11.35
C LEU A 97 2.36 -3.90 -10.07
N TYR A 98 1.03 -4.02 -10.01
CA TYR A 98 0.36 -4.67 -8.88
C TYR A 98 0.77 -6.14 -8.76
N THR A 99 0.80 -6.88 -9.87
CA THR A 99 1.20 -8.28 -9.91
C THR A 99 2.66 -8.45 -9.47
N LEU A 100 3.56 -7.56 -9.91
CA LEU A 100 4.96 -7.56 -9.51
C LEU A 100 5.11 -7.39 -8.00
N TYR A 101 4.53 -6.34 -7.41
CA TYR A 101 4.63 -6.10 -5.97
C TYR A 101 3.90 -7.15 -5.14
N SER A 102 2.77 -7.69 -5.62
CA SER A 102 2.05 -8.77 -4.95
C SER A 102 2.91 -10.04 -4.89
N SER A 103 3.57 -10.39 -6.01
CA SER A 103 4.45 -11.55 -6.08
C SER A 103 5.68 -11.37 -5.18
N ALA A 104 6.31 -10.19 -5.22
CA ALA A 104 7.43 -9.87 -4.33
C ALA A 104 7.03 -9.94 -2.85
N SER A 105 5.87 -9.40 -2.48
CA SER A 105 5.33 -9.48 -1.12
C SER A 105 5.10 -10.93 -0.69
N ALA A 106 4.56 -11.79 -1.57
CA ALA A 106 4.33 -13.19 -1.27
C ALA A 106 5.63 -13.99 -1.10
N VAL A 107 6.65 -13.73 -1.93
CA VAL A 107 7.98 -14.34 -1.80
C VAL A 107 8.63 -13.94 -0.48
N LEU A 108 8.60 -12.65 -0.12
CA LEU A 108 9.15 -12.17 1.13
C LEU A 108 8.44 -12.77 2.35
N ALA A 109 7.10 -12.83 2.32
CA ALA A 109 6.32 -13.44 3.40
C ALA A 109 6.64 -14.93 3.58
N ARG A 110 6.82 -15.69 2.49
CA ARG A 110 7.23 -17.10 2.54
C ARG A 110 8.62 -17.27 3.13
N LEU A 111 9.58 -16.45 2.73
CA LEU A 111 10.94 -16.48 3.29
C LEU A 111 10.91 -16.20 4.79
N LEU A 112 10.19 -15.17 5.23
CA LEU A 112 10.05 -14.84 6.65
C LEU A 112 9.40 -15.98 7.44
N ALA A 113 8.34 -16.59 6.90
CA ALA A 113 7.69 -17.75 7.53
C ALA A 113 8.65 -18.96 7.65
N GLN A 114 9.48 -19.19 6.63
CA GLN A 114 10.48 -20.26 6.67
C GLN A 114 11.56 -20.01 7.74
N ILE A 115 12.04 -18.77 7.87
CA ILE A 115 12.99 -18.38 8.93
C ILE A 115 12.35 -18.53 10.31
N ASP A 116 11.10 -18.09 10.49
CA ASP A 116 10.38 -18.15 11.76
C ASP A 116 10.18 -19.60 12.23
N GLN A 117 9.83 -20.51 11.31
CA GLN A 117 9.58 -21.91 11.63
C GLN A 117 10.85 -22.76 11.76
N GLN A 118 11.86 -22.51 10.92
CA GLN A 118 13.03 -23.37 10.76
C GLN A 118 14.32 -22.55 10.53
N PRO A 119 14.77 -21.75 11.50
CA PRO A 119 15.84 -20.77 11.31
C PRO A 119 17.21 -21.39 10.99
N THR A 120 17.46 -22.62 11.45
CA THR A 120 18.74 -23.33 11.26
C THR A 120 18.64 -24.50 10.28
N ASP A 121 17.50 -24.70 9.61
CA ASP A 121 17.36 -25.76 8.61
C ASP A 121 18.30 -25.50 7.42
N PRO A 122 19.02 -26.51 6.89
CA PRO A 122 19.93 -26.34 5.76
C PRO A 122 19.29 -25.68 4.53
N ASN A 123 17.99 -25.91 4.27
CA ASN A 123 17.28 -25.28 3.16
C ASN A 123 17.03 -23.79 3.43
N THR A 124 16.73 -23.41 4.67
CA THR A 124 16.59 -22.01 5.08
C THR A 124 17.91 -21.28 4.89
N ILE A 125 19.01 -21.85 5.37
CA ILE A 125 20.37 -21.28 5.21
C ILE A 125 20.73 -21.16 3.73
N THR A 126 20.49 -22.21 2.93
CA THR A 126 20.78 -22.18 1.48
C THR A 126 19.98 -21.10 0.76
N THR A 127 18.70 -20.93 1.12
CA THR A 127 17.84 -19.89 0.54
C THR A 127 18.36 -18.49 0.86
N LEU A 128 18.80 -18.28 2.11
CA LEU A 128 19.39 -17.01 2.55
C LEU A 128 20.71 -16.70 1.83
N ILE A 129 21.59 -17.70 1.68
CA ILE A 129 22.86 -17.55 0.94
C ILE A 129 22.58 -17.09 -0.50
N ARG A 130 21.66 -17.77 -1.20
CA ARG A 130 21.30 -17.41 -2.59
C ARG A 130 20.72 -16.00 -2.69
N LEU A 131 19.90 -15.60 -1.71
CA LEU A 131 19.35 -14.25 -1.69
C LEU A 131 20.47 -13.21 -1.54
N THR A 132 21.42 -13.42 -0.63
CA THR A 132 22.53 -12.50 -0.42
C THR A 132 23.48 -12.39 -1.62
N GLU A 133 23.60 -13.44 -2.43
CA GLU A 133 24.37 -13.42 -3.67
C GLU A 133 23.66 -12.68 -4.82
N SER A 134 22.34 -12.49 -4.72
CA SER A 134 21.51 -11.83 -5.73
C SER A 134 21.29 -10.34 -5.51
N LEU A 135 21.73 -9.81 -4.36
CA LEU A 135 21.63 -8.41 -3.94
C LEU A 135 22.93 -7.65 -4.20
#